data_AF-A0A3P9B082-F1
#
_entry.id   AF-A0A3P9B082-F1
#
_cell.length_a   1.000
_cell.length_b   1.000
_cell.length_c   1.000
_cell.angle_alpha   90.00
_cell.angle_beta   90.00
_cell.angle_gamma   90.00
#
_symmetry.space_group_name_H-M   'P 1'
#
loop_
_entity.id
_entity.type
_entity.pdbx_description
1 polymer ?
#
loop_
_entity_poly.entity_id
_entity_poly.type
_entity_poly.pdbx_seq_one_letter_code
_entity_poly.pdbx_strand_id
1 'polypeptide(L)'
;MEMMMFVLMSAVAMLINPYAANPVSNDNLNRIIDLTEKYNRDLNERFFVEDVSYLADNGCGNNFFCKVHDILQKHAKNNSEKDIVRNLEIFIKESDINCKEVLKKVGPSDKEQLLPDLLGNLTKCIQRRNFMGNVTQAA
;
A
#
# COMPACT_ATOMS: atom_id res chain seq x y z
N MET A 1 40.40 23.93 49.07
CA MET A 1 39.01 23.94 48.56
C MET A 1 39.10 23.89 47.05
N GLU A 2 38.94 22.71 46.46
CA GLU A 2 38.91 22.55 45.01
C GLU A 2 37.48 22.83 44.51
N MET A 3 37.37 23.71 43.52
CA MET A 3 36.09 24.15 42.96
C MET A 3 35.70 23.19 41.83
N MET A 4 34.79 22.27 42.11
CA MET A 4 34.28 21.33 41.10
C MET A 4 33.26 22.06 40.22
N MET A 5 33.65 22.35 38.97
CA MET A 5 32.80 23.03 37.99
C MET A 5 31.87 22.01 37.33
N PHE A 6 30.59 22.00 37.70
CA PHE A 6 29.57 21.20 37.01
C PHE A 6 29.07 21.98 35.79
N VAL A 7 29.52 21.58 34.60
CA VAL A 7 29.03 22.13 33.33
C VAL A 7 27.71 21.42 32.97
N LEU A 8 26.60 22.16 33.05
CA LEU A 8 25.29 21.68 32.63
C LEU A 8 25.19 21.78 31.09
N MET A 9 25.33 20.65 30.40
CA MET A 9 25.04 20.54 28.97
C MET A 9 23.52 20.52 28.76
N SER A 10 22.94 21.66 28.37
CA SER A 10 21.54 21.75 27.95
C SER A 10 21.39 21.09 26.58
N ALA A 11 20.84 19.89 26.54
CA ALA A 11 20.39 19.27 25.30
C ALA A 11 19.07 19.92 24.89
N VAL A 12 19.12 20.84 23.93
CA VAL A 12 17.90 21.33 23.27
C VAL A 12 17.38 20.20 22.40
N ALA A 13 16.45 19.42 22.92
CA ALA A 13 15.66 18.48 22.13
C ALA A 13 14.82 19.32 21.15
N MET A 14 15.28 19.44 19.90
CA MET A 14 14.43 19.91 18.81
C MET A 14 13.31 18.89 18.66
N LEU A 15 12.16 19.16 19.29
CA LEU A 15 10.89 18.52 18.99
C LEU A 15 10.54 18.91 17.56
N ILE A 16 11.12 18.19 16.59
CA ILE A 16 10.56 18.13 15.25
C ILE A 16 9.24 17.41 15.45
N ASN A 17 8.17 18.18 15.64
CA ASN A 17 6.82 17.68 15.65
C ASN A 17 6.60 17.13 14.24
N PRO A 18 6.64 15.80 13.98
CA PRO A 18 6.10 15.34 12.73
C PRO A 18 4.63 15.70 12.85
N TYR A 19 4.15 16.64 12.06
CA TYR A 19 2.72 16.85 11.92
C TYR A 19 2.14 15.46 11.70
N ALA A 20 1.49 14.93 12.73
CA ALA A 20 0.78 13.67 12.63
C ALA A 20 -0.32 13.98 11.62
N ALA A 21 -0.07 13.61 10.36
CA ALA A 21 -1.11 13.58 9.37
C ALA A 21 -2.19 12.70 9.98
N ASN A 22 -3.34 13.29 10.32
CA ASN A 22 -4.47 12.49 10.75
C ASN A 22 -4.72 11.47 9.62
N PRO A 23 -4.66 10.16 9.90
CA PRO A 23 -4.89 9.17 8.87
C PRO A 23 -6.27 9.44 8.29
N VAL A 24 -6.31 9.75 7.00
CA VAL A 24 -7.58 9.85 6.28
C VAL A 24 -8.06 8.42 6.11
N SER A 25 -9.00 8.00 6.96
CA SER A 25 -9.60 6.66 6.85
C SER A 25 -10.33 6.57 5.52
N ASN A 26 -9.81 5.72 4.61
CA ASN A 26 -10.57 5.27 3.46
C ASN A 26 -11.16 3.90 3.83
N ASP A 27 -12.48 3.86 4.07
CA ASP A 27 -13.16 2.66 4.54
C ASP A 27 -13.03 1.49 3.55
N ASN A 28 -12.95 1.77 2.24
CA ASN A 28 -12.73 0.73 1.22
C ASN A 28 -11.32 0.12 1.34
N LEU A 29 -10.31 0.94 1.62
CA LEU A 29 -8.94 0.47 1.81
C LEU A 29 -8.80 -0.41 3.05
N ASN A 30 -9.40 0.00 4.17
CA ASN A 30 -9.43 -0.83 5.38
C ASN A 30 -10.18 -2.15 5.13
N ARG A 31 -11.28 -2.10 4.37
CA ARG A 31 -12.02 -3.29 3.97
C ARG A 31 -11.19 -4.27 3.14
N ILE A 32 -10.29 -3.78 2.28
CA ILE A 32 -9.38 -4.64 1.51
C ILE A 32 -8.41 -5.39 2.43
N ILE A 33 -7.93 -4.75 3.50
CA ILE A 33 -7.05 -5.41 4.49
C ILE A 33 -7.78 -6.60 5.11
N ASP A 34 -8.99 -6.38 5.65
CA ASP A 34 -9.79 -7.44 6.28
C ASP A 34 -10.08 -8.60 5.31
N LEU A 35 -10.44 -8.28 4.06
CA LEU A 35 -10.74 -9.27 3.03
C LEU A 35 -9.50 -10.08 2.63
N THR A 36 -8.34 -9.43 2.56
CA THR A 36 -7.06 -10.07 2.25
C THR A 36 -6.64 -11.03 3.36
N GLU A 37 -6.75 -10.62 4.62
CA GLU A 37 -6.44 -11.48 5.76
C GLU A 37 -7.35 -12.71 5.80
N LYS A 38 -8.64 -12.51 5.55
CA LYS A 38 -9.60 -13.62 5.45
C LYS A 38 -9.27 -14.55 4.29
N TYR A 39 -9.03 -14.00 3.11
CA TYR A 39 -8.70 -14.78 1.91
C TYR A 39 -7.48 -15.67 2.14
N ASN A 40 -6.39 -15.10 2.68
CA ASN A 40 -5.16 -15.84 2.94
C ASN A 40 -5.33 -16.96 3.98
N ARG A 41 -6.25 -16.79 4.94
CA ARG A 41 -6.58 -17.82 5.94
C ARG A 41 -7.36 -18.98 5.35
N ASP A 42 -8.30 -18.67 4.46
CA ASP A 42 -9.23 -19.65 3.88
C ASP A 42 -8.66 -20.32 2.62
N LEU A 43 -7.50 -19.85 2.12
CA LEU A 43 -6.89 -20.34 0.89
C LEU A 43 -6.30 -21.74 1.06
N ASN A 44 -6.84 -22.69 0.29
CA ASN A 44 -6.37 -24.09 0.27
C ASN A 44 -5.56 -24.44 -0.99
N GLU A 45 -5.52 -23.54 -1.99
CA GLU A 45 -4.88 -23.76 -3.28
C GLU A 45 -3.80 -22.71 -3.56
N ARG A 46 -2.79 -23.07 -4.36
CA ARG A 46 -1.73 -22.14 -4.76
C ARG A 46 -2.03 -21.55 -6.13
N PHE A 47 -2.35 -20.27 -6.16
CA PHE A 47 -2.50 -19.50 -7.39
C PHE A 47 -1.25 -18.66 -7.63
N PHE A 48 -0.75 -18.71 -8.86
CA PHE A 48 0.37 -17.89 -9.32
C PHE A 48 -0.16 -16.74 -10.19
N VAL A 49 0.43 -15.57 -9.99
CA VAL A 49 0.10 -14.34 -10.70
C VAL A 49 1.38 -13.57 -10.99
N GLU A 50 1.30 -12.58 -11.88
CA GLU A 50 2.42 -11.71 -12.21
C GLU A 50 3.05 -11.07 -10.95
N ASP A 51 4.38 -11.16 -10.84
CA ASP A 51 5.14 -10.54 -9.75
C ASP A 51 5.37 -9.06 -10.01
N VAL A 52 4.77 -8.25 -9.16
CA VAL A 52 4.84 -6.78 -9.18
C VAL A 52 5.40 -6.20 -7.89
N SER A 53 6.12 -7.02 -7.11
CA SER A 53 6.76 -6.60 -5.84
C SER A 53 7.66 -5.39 -6.03
N TYR A 54 8.33 -5.28 -7.18
CA TYR A 54 9.16 -4.12 -7.53
C TYR A 54 8.38 -2.79 -7.51
N LEU A 55 7.08 -2.79 -7.78
CA LEU A 55 6.24 -1.58 -7.70
C LEU A 55 5.90 -1.22 -6.25
N ALA A 56 5.76 -2.22 -5.37
CA ALA A 56 5.59 -1.99 -3.94
C ALA A 56 6.87 -1.42 -3.32
N ASP A 57 8.03 -2.02 -3.66
CA ASP A 57 9.35 -1.58 -3.21
C ASP A 57 9.66 -0.15 -3.67
N ASN A 58 9.23 0.22 -4.88
CA ASN A 58 9.34 1.57 -5.44
C ASN A 58 8.33 2.59 -4.88
N GLY A 59 7.71 2.30 -3.73
CA GLY A 59 6.98 3.31 -2.97
C GLY A 59 5.46 3.24 -3.04
N CYS A 60 4.88 2.15 -3.54
CA CYS A 60 3.42 1.96 -3.59
C CYS A 60 2.68 3.07 -4.36
N GLY A 61 3.24 3.47 -5.50
CA GLY A 61 2.63 4.51 -6.35
C GLY A 61 1.32 4.07 -7.01
N ASN A 62 0.70 4.98 -7.76
CA ASN A 62 -0.53 4.67 -8.51
C ASN A 62 -0.33 3.53 -9.53
N ASN A 63 0.88 3.35 -10.05
CA ASN A 63 1.27 2.22 -10.89
C ASN A 63 1.08 0.87 -10.21
N PHE A 64 1.43 0.75 -8.93
CA PHE A 64 1.20 -0.45 -8.13
C PHE A 64 -0.30 -0.77 -8.06
N PHE A 65 -1.11 0.18 -7.57
CA PHE A 65 -2.55 -0.05 -7.39
C PHE A 65 -3.27 -0.38 -8.70
N CYS A 66 -2.95 0.32 -9.79
CA CYS A 66 -3.51 0.03 -11.10
C CYS A 66 -3.12 -1.35 -11.62
N LYS A 67 -1.86 -1.76 -11.44
CA LYS A 67 -1.37 -3.05 -11.92
C LYS A 67 -1.94 -4.21 -11.10
N VAL A 68 -2.03 -4.07 -9.78
CA VAL A 68 -2.70 -5.03 -8.91
C VAL A 68 -4.18 -5.17 -9.29
N HIS A 69 -4.88 -4.06 -9.54
CA HIS A 69 -6.27 -4.10 -10.00
C HIS A 69 -6.42 -4.86 -11.31
N ASP A 70 -5.58 -4.59 -12.32
CA ASP A 70 -5.60 -5.31 -13.60
C ASP A 70 -5.35 -6.82 -13.44
N ILE A 71 -4.37 -7.21 -12.61
CA ILE A 71 -4.08 -8.62 -12.31
C ILE A 71 -5.28 -9.30 -11.63
N LEU A 72 -5.79 -8.71 -10.55
CA LEU A 72 -6.90 -9.28 -9.79
C LEU A 72 -8.20 -9.30 -10.60
N GLN A 73 -8.46 -8.29 -11.43
CA GLN A 73 -9.65 -8.27 -12.29
C GLN A 73 -9.66 -9.42 -13.30
N LYS A 74 -8.48 -9.80 -13.83
CA LYS A 74 -8.34 -10.97 -14.72
C LYS A 74 -8.38 -12.29 -13.97
N HIS A 75 -7.88 -12.30 -12.73
CA HIS A 75 -7.80 -13.51 -11.91
C HIS A 75 -9.11 -13.84 -11.20
N ALA A 76 -9.87 -12.85 -10.73
CA ALA A 76 -10.89 -13.02 -9.71
C ALA A 76 -11.97 -14.06 -10.07
N LYS A 77 -11.98 -15.19 -9.35
CA LYS A 77 -12.94 -16.30 -9.55
C LYS A 77 -14.02 -16.32 -8.47
N ASN A 78 -13.63 -16.17 -7.21
CA ASN A 78 -14.54 -16.27 -6.06
C ASN A 78 -15.04 -14.90 -5.57
N ASN A 79 -16.03 -14.93 -4.68
CA ASN A 79 -16.67 -13.71 -4.18
C ASN A 79 -15.71 -12.83 -3.35
N SER A 80 -14.77 -13.44 -2.62
CA SER A 80 -13.78 -12.71 -1.82
C SER A 80 -12.82 -11.90 -2.70
N GLU A 81 -12.29 -12.51 -3.76
CA GLU A 81 -11.47 -11.81 -4.75
C GLU A 81 -12.26 -10.70 -5.46
N LYS A 82 -13.52 -10.96 -5.81
CA LYS A 82 -14.40 -9.95 -6.43
C LYS A 82 -14.65 -8.77 -5.50
N ASP A 83 -14.82 -9.01 -4.21
CA ASP A 83 -14.97 -7.93 -3.22
C ASP A 83 -13.69 -7.11 -3.08
N ILE A 84 -12.51 -7.75 -3.11
CA ILE A 84 -11.22 -7.04 -3.12
C ILE A 84 -11.12 -6.15 -4.38
N VAL A 85 -11.39 -6.71 -5.56
CA VAL A 85 -11.36 -5.97 -6.83
C VAL A 85 -12.30 -4.78 -6.80
N ARG A 86 -13.53 -4.96 -6.32
CA ARG A 86 -14.54 -3.90 -6.22
C ARG A 86 -14.09 -2.75 -5.33
N ASN A 87 -13.57 -3.04 -4.13
CA ASN A 87 -13.10 -2.00 -3.22
C ASN A 87 -11.88 -1.26 -3.80
N LEU A 88 -10.99 -1.99 -4.49
CA LEU A 88 -9.84 -1.39 -5.16
C LEU A 88 -10.26 -0.49 -6.34
N GLU A 89 -11.28 -0.90 -7.10
CA GLU A 89 -11.87 -0.10 -8.18
C GLU A 89 -12.48 1.21 -7.65
N ILE A 90 -13.21 1.15 -6.53
CA ILE A 90 -13.78 2.34 -5.88
C ILE A 90 -12.66 3.29 -5.47
N PHE A 91 -11.63 2.79 -4.79
CA PHE A 91 -10.48 3.60 -4.39
C PHE A 91 -9.79 4.29 -5.58
N ILE A 92 -9.57 3.55 -6.68
CA ILE A 92 -8.96 4.09 -7.91
C ILE A 92 -9.80 5.23 -8.48
N LYS A 93 -11.13 5.06 -8.52
CA LYS A 93 -12.07 6.09 -9.02
C LYS A 93 -12.12 7.32 -8.11
N GLU A 94 -12.25 7.12 -6.80
CA GLU A 94 -12.28 8.22 -5.82
C GLU A 94 -10.97 8.99 -5.76
N SER A 95 -9.85 8.34 -6.09
CA SER A 95 -8.52 8.96 -6.15
C SER A 95 -8.19 9.60 -7.50
N ASP A 96 -9.14 9.63 -8.44
CA ASP A 96 -8.97 10.15 -9.81
C ASP A 96 -7.75 9.58 -10.56
N ILE A 97 -7.46 8.30 -10.36
CA ILE A 97 -6.30 7.64 -10.97
C ILE A 97 -6.66 7.12 -12.36
N ASN A 98 -6.03 7.66 -13.40
CA ASN A 98 -6.17 7.16 -14.76
C ASN A 98 -5.30 5.91 -15.00
N CYS A 99 -5.81 4.74 -14.60
CA CYS A 99 -5.06 3.49 -14.77
C CYS A 99 -4.75 3.13 -16.22
N LYS A 100 -5.55 3.59 -17.20
CA LYS A 100 -5.28 3.33 -18.62
C LYS A 100 -3.97 4.00 -19.08
N GLU A 101 -3.72 5.24 -18.67
CA GLU A 101 -2.47 5.93 -19.00
C GLU A 101 -1.29 5.45 -18.15
N VAL A 102 -1.53 5.15 -16.87
CA VAL A 102 -0.50 4.64 -15.97
C VAL A 102 0.03 3.28 -16.45
N LEU A 103 -0.86 2.35 -16.84
CA LEU A 103 -0.47 1.00 -17.25
C LEU A 103 0.31 0.95 -18.56
N LYS A 104 0.18 1.95 -19.45
CA LYS A 104 1.04 2.03 -20.65
C LYS A 104 2.53 2.17 -20.32
N LYS A 105 2.84 2.72 -19.14
CA LYS A 105 4.22 2.93 -18.67
C LYS A 105 4.74 1.78 -17.81
N VAL A 106 3.87 0.82 -17.47
CA VAL A 106 4.22 -0.34 -16.64
C VAL A 106 4.40 -1.54 -17.55
N GLY A 107 5.65 -1.97 -17.72
CA GLY A 107 5.96 -3.18 -18.46
C GLY A 107 5.39 -4.42 -17.77
N PRO A 108 5.13 -5.51 -18.52
CA PRO A 108 4.85 -6.80 -17.92
C PRO A 108 6.10 -7.31 -17.18
N SER A 109 5.87 -8.10 -16.14
CA SER A 109 6.90 -8.88 -15.45
C SER A 109 6.87 -10.33 -15.95
N ASP A 110 8.05 -10.90 -16.21
CA ASP A 110 8.20 -12.31 -16.57
C ASP A 110 8.25 -13.23 -15.34
N LYS A 111 8.21 -12.63 -14.13
CA LYS A 111 8.23 -13.35 -12.87
C LYS A 111 6.82 -13.60 -12.37
N GLU A 112 6.66 -14.70 -11.66
CA GLU A 112 5.42 -15.04 -10.98
C GLU A 112 5.63 -15.06 -9.45
N GLN A 113 4.58 -14.70 -8.73
CA GLN A 113 4.49 -14.80 -7.28
C GLN A 113 3.18 -15.49 -6.89
N LEU A 114 3.08 -15.96 -5.65
CA LEU A 114 1.81 -16.48 -5.14
C LEU A 114 0.83 -15.32 -4.95
N LEU A 115 -0.45 -15.57 -5.23
CA LEU A 115 -1.51 -14.59 -5.02
C LEU A 115 -1.55 -14.04 -3.57
N PRO A 116 -1.38 -14.86 -2.51
CA PRO A 116 -1.18 -14.36 -1.16
C PRO A 116 -0.05 -13.35 -1.00
N ASP A 117 1.06 -13.50 -1.72
CA ASP A 117 2.20 -12.57 -1.66
C ASP A 117 1.83 -11.24 -2.32
N LEU A 118 1.14 -11.27 -3.48
CA LEU A 118 0.58 -10.08 -4.12
C LEU A 118 -0.36 -9.33 -3.16
N LEU A 119 -1.27 -10.05 -2.50
CA LEU A 119 -2.23 -9.47 -1.57
C LEU A 119 -1.52 -8.94 -0.31
N GLY A 120 -0.48 -9.62 0.18
CA GLY A 120 0.36 -9.13 1.28
C GLY A 120 1.05 -7.80 0.93
N ASN A 121 1.56 -7.67 -0.30
CA ASN A 121 2.11 -6.42 -0.81
C ASN A 121 1.02 -5.33 -0.93
N LEU A 122 -0.20 -5.69 -1.35
CA LEU A 122 -1.34 -4.77 -1.38
C LEU A 122 -1.66 -4.24 0.02
N THR A 123 -1.75 -5.10 1.03
CA THR A 123 -1.97 -4.68 2.43
C THR A 123 -0.89 -3.72 2.91
N LYS A 124 0.39 -4.02 2.68
CA LYS A 124 1.51 -3.13 3.05
C LYS A 124 1.38 -1.75 2.39
N CYS A 125 1.04 -1.72 1.09
CA CYS A 125 0.90 -0.48 0.35
C CYS A 125 -0.31 0.35 0.78
N ILE A 126 -1.41 -0.30 1.14
CA ILE A 126 -2.58 0.35 1.71
C ILE A 126 -2.24 0.98 3.06
N GLN A 127 -1.60 0.23 3.95
CA GLN A 127 -1.19 0.74 5.27
C GLN A 127 -0.27 1.94 5.14
N ARG A 128 0.70 1.90 4.21
CA ARG A 128 1.59 3.03 3.92
C ARG A 128 0.80 4.25 3.46
N ARG A 129 -0.16 4.07 2.56
CA ARG A 129 -0.99 5.18 2.03
C ARG A 129 -1.88 5.79 3.12
N ASN A 130 -2.49 4.96 3.96
CA ASN A 130 -3.30 5.41 5.10
C ASN A 130 -2.45 6.18 6.12
N PHE A 131 -1.21 5.74 6.38
CA PHE A 131 -0.30 6.41 7.31
C PHE A 131 0.22 7.75 6.78
N MET A 132 0.55 7.84 5.49
CA MET A 132 1.04 9.09 4.91
C MET A 132 -0.07 10.15 4.80
N GLY A 133 -1.34 9.76 4.77
CA GLY A 133 -2.43 10.67 4.40
C GLY A 133 -2.28 11.15 2.96
N ASN A 134 -3.19 12.00 2.47
CA ASN A 134 -3.18 12.50 1.10
C ASN A 134 -2.06 13.54 0.90
N VAL A 135 -0.79 13.15 1.07
CA VAL A 135 0.35 13.96 0.64
C VAL A 135 0.31 13.91 -0.88
N THR A 136 -0.22 14.97 -1.46
CA THR A 136 -0.08 15.28 -2.88
C THR A 136 1.42 15.17 -3.18
N GLN A 137 1.82 14.09 -3.86
CA GLN A 137 3.13 14.07 -4.51
C GLN A 137 3.04 15.15 -5.59
N ALA A 138 3.47 16.36 -5.25
CA ALA A 138 3.80 17.37 -6.23
C ALA A 138 4.89 16.77 -7.12
N ALA A 139 4.57 16.70 -8.40
CA ALA A 139 5.52 16.40 -9.47
C ALA A 139 6.59 17.48 -9.57
#